data_AF-A0A8A3P826-F1
#
_entry.id   AF-A0A8A3P826-F1
#
_cell.length_a   1.000
_cell.length_b   1.000
_cell.length_c   1.000
_cell.angle_alpha   90.00
_cell.angle_beta   90.00
_cell.angle_gamma   90.00
#
_symmetry.space_group_name_H-M   'P 1'
#
loop_
_entity.id
_entity.type
_entity.pdbx_description
1 polymer ?
#
loop_
_entity_poly.entity_id
_entity_poly.type
_entity_poly.pdbx_seq_one_letter_code
_entity_poly.pdbx_strand_id
1 'polypeptide(L)'
;MWLTSLGVFTECFPQMLTIIVDLDHQKLFERALPAYFSNTKTVSLMSTMTRRHGPDWLPTTIAKYIRRLKHFDSQCLAIKYVYLSSQAHQELKLSSEWKSTQYELAVSPLELTSTRCCEQLLRVADTLSDQEIVKILLPVIDRCKKSIMVFELLAIIAKRLQSSITSRQLEYLTMIFQHKLSDRTFAGSFDLDRFFDTSPPPNLLYPNFSWLAEILFAAHHLAMAPEMELILRSIRRVAHTASENRFTTRLLPFCYSLIATLKNHSPATLHLPVLQHFFQRVLSWYIIRCKPVKPVSSKDWTQNARGSGCLDCNRLDAFLTHCKKSNLAFIVKSEDINGNFSRACHHYEVQMRVDIVQNLIRTSQNANTAEFRVDKIRTSREVMLSNYNENTKTVQDQISRLDKSSLKILLAGHYDYITRLEHVSSISAAPITSAAMELPDSRSRDVMTRPPAAGNLGVSSQSASLQIEMASPGVHGTISNNSSVGGKGSRKRKLSIDEAKFVFSAVRS
;
A
#
# COMPACT_ATOMS: atom_id res chain seq x y z
N MET A 1 -14.32 44.63 21.50
CA MET A 1 -14.26 45.43 20.26
C MET A 1 -14.22 44.58 18.97
N TRP A 2 -14.25 43.24 19.02
CA TRP A 2 -14.34 42.38 17.82
C TRP A 2 -15.80 41.97 17.46
N LEU A 3 -16.70 41.92 18.45
CA LEU A 3 -18.12 41.57 18.26
C LEU A 3 -18.91 42.62 17.45
N THR A 4 -18.55 43.91 17.55
CA THR A 4 -19.17 44.99 16.76
C THR A 4 -18.75 44.95 15.29
N SER A 5 -17.55 44.44 14.97
CA SER A 5 -17.10 44.27 13.59
C SER A 5 -17.80 43.13 12.85
N LEU A 6 -18.20 42.07 13.57
CA LEU A 6 -19.01 41.00 12.98
C LEU A 6 -20.44 41.48 12.67
N GLY A 7 -21.07 42.24 13.58
CA GLY A 7 -22.43 42.75 13.40
C GLY A 7 -22.58 43.69 12.19
N VAL A 8 -21.65 44.63 12.03
CA VAL A 8 -21.62 45.53 10.86
C VAL A 8 -21.35 44.74 9.58
N PHE A 9 -20.47 43.74 9.62
CA PHE A 9 -20.19 42.90 8.46
C PHE A 9 -21.41 42.05 8.06
N THR A 10 -22.18 41.52 9.03
CA THR A 10 -23.39 40.73 8.75
C THR A 10 -24.53 41.54 8.15
N GLU A 11 -24.63 42.84 8.46
CA GLU A 11 -25.68 43.71 7.91
C GLU A 11 -25.28 44.37 6.58
N CYS A 12 -24.04 44.85 6.47
CA CYS A 12 -23.57 45.54 5.26
C CYS A 12 -23.27 44.58 4.11
N PHE A 13 -22.81 43.35 4.40
CA PHE A 13 -22.37 42.44 3.35
C PHE A 13 -23.50 41.99 2.40
N PRO A 14 -24.71 41.61 2.87
CA PRO A 14 -25.84 41.34 1.97
C PRO A 14 -26.24 42.57 1.14
N GLN A 15 -26.19 43.78 1.71
CA GLN A 15 -26.50 45.02 0.99
C GLN A 15 -25.50 45.27 -0.14
N MET A 16 -24.21 44.99 0.09
CA MET A 16 -23.19 45.07 -0.96
C MET A 16 -23.48 44.08 -2.10
N LEU A 17 -23.91 42.86 -1.78
CA LEU A 17 -24.29 41.86 -2.79
C LEU A 17 -25.50 42.31 -3.62
N THR A 18 -26.48 42.96 -2.98
CA THR A 18 -27.63 43.59 -3.66
C THR A 18 -27.18 44.71 -4.58
N ILE A 19 -26.34 45.64 -4.10
CA ILE A 19 -25.81 46.76 -4.91
C ILE A 19 -25.06 46.23 -6.15
N ILE A 20 -24.25 45.18 -6.01
CA ILE A 20 -23.54 44.56 -7.14
C ILE A 20 -24.53 44.07 -8.21
N VAL A 21 -25.64 43.47 -7.80
CA VAL A 21 -26.71 43.03 -8.71
C VAL A 21 -27.49 44.20 -9.29
N ASP A 22 -27.84 45.21 -8.49
CA ASP A 22 -28.58 46.39 -8.96
C ASP A 22 -27.78 47.18 -10.01
N LEU A 23 -26.47 47.31 -9.83
CA LEU A 23 -25.55 47.92 -10.80
C LEU A 23 -25.23 47.01 -12.00
N ASP A 24 -25.76 45.79 -12.04
CA ASP A 24 -25.53 44.79 -13.09
C ASP A 24 -24.04 44.48 -13.35
N HIS A 25 -23.20 44.57 -12.31
CA HIS A 25 -21.75 44.55 -12.48
C HIS A 25 -21.19 43.11 -12.51
N GLN A 26 -21.26 42.45 -13.66
CA GLN A 26 -20.88 41.04 -13.88
C GLN A 26 -19.53 40.62 -13.25
N LYS A 27 -18.45 41.41 -13.40
CA LYS A 27 -17.12 41.05 -12.87
C LYS A 27 -17.05 41.04 -11.33
N LEU A 28 -17.85 41.89 -10.66
CA LEU A 28 -17.91 41.94 -9.20
C LEU A 28 -18.77 40.79 -8.70
N PHE A 29 -19.88 40.51 -9.40
CA PHE A 29 -20.69 39.32 -9.17
C PHE A 29 -19.85 38.03 -9.28
N GLU A 30 -19.06 37.87 -10.36
CA GLU A 30 -18.13 36.73 -10.54
C GLU A 30 -17.18 36.53 -9.35
N ARG A 31 -16.69 37.62 -8.75
CA ARG A 31 -15.74 37.58 -7.63
C ARG A 31 -16.42 37.26 -6.30
N ALA A 32 -17.64 37.76 -6.13
CA ALA A 32 -18.46 37.55 -4.94
C ALA A 32 -19.29 36.25 -5.01
N LEU A 33 -19.18 35.48 -6.09
CA LEU A 33 -19.98 34.28 -6.36
C LEU A 33 -20.18 33.33 -5.15
N PRO A 34 -19.14 32.98 -4.37
CA PRO A 34 -19.33 32.10 -3.20
C PRO A 34 -20.30 32.64 -2.16
N ALA A 35 -20.32 33.97 -1.98
CA ALA A 35 -21.14 34.65 -1.00
C ALA A 35 -22.63 34.57 -1.31
N TYR A 36 -23.00 34.49 -2.59
CA TYR A 36 -24.41 34.39 -2.99
C TYR A 36 -25.04 33.04 -2.63
N PHE A 37 -24.24 32.00 -2.49
CA PHE A 37 -24.70 30.65 -2.09
C PHE A 37 -24.81 30.47 -0.57
N SER A 38 -24.35 31.44 0.22
CA SER A 38 -24.28 31.34 1.69
C SER A 38 -25.61 31.57 2.41
N ASN A 39 -26.59 32.23 1.76
CA ASN A 39 -27.87 32.60 2.38
C ASN A 39 -29.02 32.54 1.37
N THR A 40 -30.21 32.13 1.82
CA THR A 40 -31.44 32.12 1.00
C THR A 40 -31.78 33.50 0.43
N LYS A 41 -31.53 34.58 1.19
CA LYS A 41 -31.81 35.96 0.74
C LYS A 41 -30.94 36.40 -0.43
N THR A 42 -29.73 35.85 -0.56
CA THR A 42 -28.80 36.19 -1.64
C THR A 42 -28.99 35.34 -2.89
N VAL A 43 -29.76 34.24 -2.79
CA VAL A 43 -30.06 33.36 -3.92
C VAL A 43 -31.01 34.02 -4.92
N SER A 44 -32.02 34.76 -4.45
CA SER A 44 -32.92 35.51 -5.33
C SER A 44 -32.18 36.55 -6.18
N LEU A 45 -31.08 37.12 -5.66
CA LEU A 45 -30.20 38.03 -6.40
C LEU A 45 -29.54 37.34 -7.60
N MET A 46 -29.20 36.05 -7.47
CA MET A 46 -28.66 35.26 -8.58
C MET A 46 -29.71 35.00 -9.65
N SER A 47 -30.97 34.78 -9.27
CA SER A 47 -32.10 34.66 -10.20
C SER A 47 -32.33 35.96 -10.98
N THR A 48 -32.16 37.12 -10.33
CA THR A 48 -32.21 38.43 -11.01
C THR A 48 -31.12 38.56 -12.07
N MET A 49 -29.88 38.22 -11.74
CA MET A 49 -28.78 38.24 -12.72
C MET A 49 -29.01 37.24 -13.87
N THR A 50 -29.51 36.05 -13.56
CA THR A 50 -29.85 35.03 -14.56
C THR A 50 -30.95 35.52 -15.51
N ARG A 51 -31.96 36.22 -15.01
CA ARG A 51 -33.04 36.78 -15.84
C ARG A 51 -32.53 37.87 -16.79
N ARG A 52 -31.56 38.68 -16.36
CA ARG A 52 -30.99 39.77 -17.18
C ARG A 52 -30.04 39.26 -18.26
N HIS A 53 -29.21 38.27 -17.93
CA HIS A 53 -28.14 37.79 -18.82
C HIS A 53 -28.46 36.46 -19.52
N GLY A 54 -29.61 35.85 -19.23
CA GLY A 54 -30.09 34.60 -19.81
C GLY A 54 -29.81 33.36 -18.94
N PRO A 55 -30.53 32.25 -19.21
CA PRO A 55 -30.51 31.04 -18.37
C PRO A 55 -29.14 30.36 -18.29
N ASP A 56 -28.33 30.45 -19.35
CA ASP A 56 -27.02 29.79 -19.41
C ASP A 56 -25.88 30.62 -18.78
N TRP A 57 -26.13 31.90 -18.51
CA TRP A 57 -25.09 32.83 -18.06
C TRP A 57 -24.57 32.45 -16.67
N LEU A 58 -25.47 32.16 -15.73
CA LEU A 58 -25.08 31.84 -14.35
C LEU A 58 -24.37 30.47 -14.26
N PRO A 59 -24.87 29.37 -14.85
CA PRO A 59 -24.14 28.10 -14.92
C PRO A 59 -22.74 28.23 -15.54
N THR A 60 -22.62 29.02 -16.61
CA THR A 60 -21.32 29.29 -17.27
C THR A 60 -20.38 30.07 -16.37
N THR A 61 -20.92 31.07 -15.67
CA THR A 61 -20.18 31.92 -14.73
C THR A 61 -19.65 31.11 -13.55
N ILE A 62 -20.49 30.24 -12.98
CA ILE A 62 -20.11 29.29 -11.92
C ILE A 62 -19.01 28.35 -12.42
N ALA A 63 -19.18 27.74 -13.61
CA ALA A 63 -18.17 26.85 -14.18
C ALA A 63 -16.82 27.56 -14.36
N LYS A 64 -16.84 28.81 -14.83
CA LYS A 64 -15.64 29.65 -14.97
C LYS A 64 -14.99 29.97 -13.62
N TYR A 65 -15.77 30.23 -12.58
CA TYR A 65 -15.27 30.42 -11.22
C TYR A 65 -14.58 29.15 -10.71
N ILE A 66 -15.24 27.99 -10.83
CA ILE A 66 -14.69 26.70 -10.38
C ILE A 66 -13.36 26.41 -11.09
N ARG A 67 -13.28 26.59 -12.42
CA ARG A 67 -12.02 26.37 -13.18
C ARG A 67 -10.87 27.28 -12.73
N ARG A 68 -11.15 28.47 -12.18
CA ARG A 68 -10.12 29.39 -11.66
C ARG A 68 -9.53 28.95 -10.33
N LEU A 69 -10.20 28.05 -9.60
CA LEU A 69 -9.68 27.50 -8.35
C LEU A 69 -8.44 26.64 -8.65
N LYS A 70 -7.33 26.92 -7.97
CA LYS A 70 -6.03 26.30 -8.25
C LYS A 70 -5.90 24.86 -7.77
N HIS A 71 -6.69 24.48 -6.78
CA HIS A 71 -6.57 23.18 -6.12
C HIS A 71 -7.78 22.33 -6.42
N PHE A 72 -7.54 21.06 -6.77
CA PHE A 72 -8.57 20.06 -6.99
C PHE A 72 -9.55 19.98 -5.81
N ASP A 73 -9.04 19.98 -4.57
CA ASP A 73 -9.83 20.09 -3.33
C ASP A 73 -10.88 21.20 -3.38
N SER A 74 -10.44 22.40 -3.75
CA SER A 74 -11.29 23.59 -3.77
C SER A 74 -12.32 23.49 -4.89
N GLN A 75 -11.93 22.94 -6.04
CA GLN A 75 -12.85 22.69 -7.15
C GLN A 75 -13.97 21.72 -6.73
N CYS A 76 -13.61 20.58 -6.15
CA CYS A 76 -14.57 19.57 -5.72
C CYS A 76 -15.52 20.07 -4.63
N LEU A 77 -15.00 20.80 -3.63
CA LEU A 77 -15.82 21.41 -2.60
C LEU A 77 -16.78 22.44 -3.19
N ALA A 78 -16.31 23.27 -4.13
CA ALA A 78 -17.17 24.26 -4.80
C ALA A 78 -18.26 23.59 -5.63
N ILE A 79 -17.94 22.54 -6.42
CA ILE A 79 -18.93 21.78 -7.20
C ILE A 79 -20.00 21.19 -6.28
N LYS A 80 -19.57 20.48 -5.22
CA LYS A 80 -20.47 19.86 -4.24
C LYS A 80 -21.39 20.90 -3.60
N TYR A 81 -20.80 22.00 -3.11
CA TYR A 81 -21.54 23.04 -2.41
C TYR A 81 -22.54 23.74 -3.32
N VAL A 82 -22.11 24.19 -4.50
CA VAL A 82 -22.99 24.87 -5.46
C VAL A 82 -24.12 23.95 -5.90
N TYR A 83 -23.83 22.68 -6.19
CA TYR A 83 -24.87 21.72 -6.57
C TYR A 83 -25.89 21.53 -5.43
N LEU A 84 -25.44 21.27 -4.20
CA LEU A 84 -26.35 21.09 -3.05
C LEU A 84 -27.19 22.33 -2.78
N SER A 85 -26.58 23.53 -2.77
CA SER A 85 -27.32 24.78 -2.61
C SER A 85 -28.30 25.00 -3.75
N SER A 86 -27.94 24.66 -4.99
CA SER A 86 -28.85 24.78 -6.14
C SER A 86 -30.07 23.86 -6.04
N GLN A 87 -29.94 22.66 -5.46
CA GLN A 87 -31.09 21.75 -5.26
C GLN A 87 -32.06 22.26 -4.19
N ALA A 88 -31.54 22.97 -3.19
CA ALA A 88 -32.37 23.58 -2.15
C ALA A 88 -33.20 24.78 -2.66
N HIS A 89 -32.92 25.29 -3.87
CA HIS A 89 -33.52 26.50 -4.40
C HIS A 89 -34.16 26.27 -5.77
N GLN A 90 -35.48 26.39 -5.84
CA GLN A 90 -36.26 26.06 -7.04
C GLN A 90 -35.87 26.88 -8.28
N GLU A 91 -35.43 28.12 -8.10
CA GLU A 91 -35.12 29.06 -9.20
C GLU A 91 -33.77 28.78 -9.89
N LEU A 92 -32.94 27.92 -9.32
CA LEU A 92 -31.53 27.79 -9.68
C LEU A 92 -31.10 26.34 -9.90
N LYS A 93 -32.05 25.44 -10.13
CA LYS A 93 -31.84 24.00 -10.25
C LYS A 93 -30.83 23.66 -11.34
N LEU A 94 -29.59 23.39 -10.94
CA LEU A 94 -28.58 22.84 -11.82
C LEU A 94 -28.89 21.37 -12.08
N SER A 95 -28.65 20.91 -13.31
CA SER A 95 -28.88 19.51 -13.67
C SER A 95 -27.80 18.59 -13.06
N SER A 96 -28.13 17.32 -12.87
CA SER A 96 -27.13 16.31 -12.50
C SER A 96 -26.03 16.20 -13.56
N GLU A 97 -26.37 16.41 -14.83
CA GLU A 97 -25.42 16.44 -15.94
C GLU A 97 -24.40 17.59 -15.81
N TRP A 98 -24.84 18.77 -15.36
CA TRP A 98 -23.94 19.89 -15.08
C TRP A 98 -22.92 19.51 -14.00
N LYS A 99 -23.37 18.90 -12.88
CA LYS A 99 -22.51 18.42 -11.78
C LYS A 99 -21.47 17.43 -12.31
N SER A 100 -21.93 16.41 -13.06
CA SER A 100 -21.09 15.42 -13.73
C SER A 100 -20.01 16.06 -14.60
N THR A 101 -20.42 17.00 -15.47
CA THR A 101 -19.52 17.70 -16.39
C THR A 101 -18.46 18.51 -15.64
N GLN A 102 -18.82 19.18 -14.53
CA GLN A 102 -17.83 19.92 -13.75
C GLN A 102 -16.82 18.99 -13.08
N TYR A 103 -17.26 17.84 -12.55
CA TYR A 103 -16.33 16.86 -11.99
C TYR A 103 -15.42 16.26 -13.06
N GLU A 104 -15.95 15.93 -14.24
CA GLU A 104 -15.16 15.45 -15.38
C GLU A 104 -14.06 16.45 -15.76
N LEU A 105 -14.40 17.75 -15.86
CA LEU A 105 -13.43 18.82 -16.15
C LEU A 105 -12.40 19.01 -15.03
N ALA A 106 -12.81 18.90 -13.75
CA ALA A 106 -11.90 19.04 -12.61
C ALA A 106 -10.91 17.87 -12.49
N VAL A 107 -11.38 16.67 -12.84
CA VAL A 107 -10.63 15.41 -12.74
C VAL A 107 -9.75 15.17 -13.98
N SER A 108 -10.12 15.68 -15.15
CA SER A 108 -9.36 15.54 -16.40
C SER A 108 -7.88 15.93 -16.32
N PRO A 109 -7.46 17.08 -15.74
CA PRO A 109 -6.05 17.45 -15.64
C PRO A 109 -5.31 16.78 -14.47
N LEU A 110 -5.99 15.95 -13.66
CA LEU A 110 -5.40 15.39 -12.45
C LEU A 110 -4.40 14.28 -12.78
N GLU A 111 -3.14 14.50 -12.41
CA GLU A 111 -2.14 13.45 -12.36
C GLU A 111 -2.07 12.85 -10.95
N LEU A 112 -2.36 11.55 -10.84
CA LEU A 112 -2.31 10.81 -9.57
C LEU A 112 -0.87 10.52 -9.15
N THR A 113 -0.21 11.58 -8.68
CA THR A 113 1.19 11.56 -8.25
C THR A 113 1.34 11.44 -6.74
N SER A 114 0.28 11.69 -5.95
CA SER A 114 0.30 11.66 -4.48
C SER A 114 -0.89 10.90 -3.88
N THR A 115 -0.69 10.34 -2.68
CA THR A 115 -1.74 9.66 -1.91
C THR A 115 -2.88 10.61 -1.56
N ARG A 116 -2.56 11.88 -1.29
CA ARG A 116 -3.54 12.95 -1.07
C ARG A 116 -4.49 13.12 -2.25
N CYS A 117 -4.00 13.08 -3.50
CA CYS A 117 -4.87 13.16 -4.67
C CYS A 117 -5.85 11.97 -4.74
N CYS A 118 -5.42 10.79 -4.30
CA CYS A 118 -6.28 9.61 -4.24
C CYS A 118 -7.37 9.77 -3.18
N GLU A 119 -7.03 10.21 -1.95
CA GLU A 119 -8.02 10.53 -0.90
C GLU A 119 -9.08 11.53 -1.36
N GLN A 120 -8.67 12.51 -2.16
CA GLN A 120 -9.58 13.53 -2.70
C GLN A 120 -10.52 12.94 -3.75
N LEU A 121 -10.02 12.14 -4.68
CA LEU A 121 -10.87 11.42 -5.64
C LEU A 121 -11.86 10.51 -4.93
N LEU A 122 -11.47 9.87 -3.83
CA LEU A 122 -12.36 9.03 -3.04
C LEU A 122 -13.49 9.83 -2.41
N ARG A 123 -13.19 11.01 -1.86
CA ARG A 123 -14.24 11.93 -1.35
C ARG A 123 -15.17 12.43 -2.45
N VAL A 124 -14.65 12.60 -3.68
CA VAL A 124 -15.48 12.95 -4.84
C VAL A 124 -16.38 11.78 -5.21
N ALA A 125 -15.86 10.55 -5.21
CA ALA A 125 -16.63 9.34 -5.44
C ALA A 125 -17.84 9.26 -4.50
N ASP A 126 -17.72 9.74 -3.26
CA ASP A 126 -18.85 9.81 -2.30
C ASP A 126 -20.03 10.68 -2.77
N THR A 127 -19.83 11.53 -3.77
CA THR A 127 -20.85 12.46 -4.30
C THR A 127 -21.34 12.11 -5.70
N LEU A 128 -20.78 11.06 -6.28
CA LEU A 128 -21.07 10.58 -7.62
C LEU A 128 -21.98 9.34 -7.55
N SER A 129 -22.86 9.18 -8.52
CA SER A 129 -23.56 7.91 -8.73
C SER A 129 -22.63 6.85 -9.30
N ASP A 130 -23.03 5.58 -9.23
CA ASP A 130 -22.23 4.46 -9.73
C ASP A 130 -21.88 4.59 -11.23
N GLN A 131 -22.79 5.17 -12.03
CA GLN A 131 -22.54 5.46 -13.45
C GLN A 131 -21.54 6.61 -13.63
N GLU A 132 -21.64 7.65 -12.80
CA GLU A 132 -20.73 8.79 -12.82
C GLU A 132 -19.31 8.38 -12.37
N ILE A 133 -19.18 7.48 -11.40
CA ILE A 133 -17.88 6.91 -10.96
C ILE A 133 -17.16 6.27 -12.15
N VAL A 134 -17.87 5.44 -12.93
CA VAL A 134 -17.30 4.75 -14.08
C VAL A 134 -16.91 5.73 -15.18
N LYS A 135 -17.75 6.71 -15.48
CA LYS A 135 -17.47 7.72 -16.51
C LYS A 135 -16.32 8.65 -16.14
N ILE A 136 -16.23 9.07 -14.87
CA ILE A 136 -15.35 10.17 -14.45
C ILE A 136 -14.06 9.68 -13.81
N LEU A 137 -14.12 8.70 -12.91
CA LEU A 137 -12.96 8.30 -12.09
C LEU A 137 -12.10 7.24 -12.78
N LEU A 138 -12.72 6.26 -13.46
CA LEU A 138 -11.98 5.16 -14.05
C LEU A 138 -10.99 5.60 -15.16
N PRO A 139 -11.28 6.57 -16.05
CA PRO A 139 -10.29 7.07 -17.01
C PRO A 139 -9.06 7.72 -16.35
N VAL A 140 -9.19 8.21 -15.13
CA VAL A 140 -8.06 8.82 -14.40
C VAL A 140 -7.21 7.77 -13.71
N ILE A 141 -7.85 6.72 -13.20
CA ILE A 141 -7.17 5.53 -12.69
C ILE A 141 -6.38 4.86 -13.82
N ASP A 142 -6.96 4.77 -15.02
CA ASP A 142 -6.26 4.20 -16.17
C ASP A 142 -5.02 5.02 -16.60
N ARG A 143 -5.08 6.35 -16.50
CA ARG A 143 -3.90 7.22 -16.75
C ARG A 143 -2.86 7.18 -15.64
N CYS A 144 -3.21 6.65 -14.46
CA CYS A 144 -2.27 6.57 -13.35
C CYS A 144 -1.17 5.53 -13.63
N LYS A 145 0.07 5.97 -13.45
CA LYS A 145 1.28 5.15 -13.59
C LYS A 145 1.73 4.50 -12.28
N LYS A 146 1.16 4.92 -11.14
CA LYS A 146 1.51 4.41 -9.81
C LYS A 146 0.58 3.26 -9.42
N SER A 147 1.10 2.04 -9.52
CA SER A 147 0.42 0.78 -9.21
C SER A 147 -0.35 0.78 -7.88
N ILE A 148 0.30 1.22 -6.81
CA ILE A 148 -0.27 1.24 -5.45
C ILE A 148 -1.54 2.10 -5.40
N MET A 149 -1.48 3.30 -5.98
CA MET A 149 -2.60 4.25 -5.99
C MET A 149 -3.77 3.72 -6.82
N VAL A 150 -3.47 3.10 -7.96
CA VAL A 150 -4.47 2.45 -8.80
C VAL A 150 -5.22 1.38 -8.00
N PHE A 151 -4.49 0.52 -7.31
CA PHE A 151 -5.07 -0.56 -6.52
C PHE A 151 -5.90 -0.08 -5.33
N GLU A 152 -5.43 0.93 -4.59
CA GLU A 152 -6.18 1.54 -3.49
C GLU A 152 -7.51 2.13 -4.00
N LEU A 153 -7.47 2.88 -5.10
CA LEU A 153 -8.66 3.47 -5.71
C LEU A 153 -9.62 2.39 -6.23
N LEU A 154 -9.10 1.38 -6.91
CA LEU A 154 -9.91 0.28 -7.44
C LEU A 154 -10.58 -0.54 -6.33
N ALA A 155 -9.88 -0.86 -5.24
CA ALA A 155 -10.50 -1.58 -4.12
C ALA A 155 -11.65 -0.81 -3.50
N ILE A 156 -11.49 0.50 -3.32
CA ILE A 156 -12.55 1.31 -2.73
C ILE A 156 -13.73 1.45 -3.69
N ILE A 157 -13.48 1.63 -4.99
CA ILE A 157 -14.54 1.63 -6.01
C ILE A 157 -15.27 0.29 -6.02
N ALA A 158 -14.54 -0.83 -6.06
CA ALA A 158 -15.12 -2.16 -6.06
C ALA A 158 -15.95 -2.44 -4.81
N LYS A 159 -15.45 -2.05 -3.63
CA LYS A 159 -16.18 -2.13 -2.36
C LYS A 159 -17.48 -1.33 -2.37
N ARG A 160 -17.48 -0.13 -2.97
CA ARG A 160 -18.68 0.71 -3.06
C ARG A 160 -19.71 0.17 -4.04
N LEU A 161 -19.26 -0.40 -5.15
CA LEU A 161 -20.12 -0.99 -6.18
C LEU A 161 -20.63 -2.38 -5.80
N GLN A 162 -20.21 -2.94 -4.68
CA GLN A 162 -20.40 -4.34 -4.33
C GLN A 162 -21.86 -4.78 -4.25
N SER A 163 -22.80 -3.87 -3.98
CA SER A 163 -24.24 -4.15 -3.88
C SER A 163 -25.06 -3.86 -5.15
N SER A 164 -24.48 -3.23 -6.18
CA SER A 164 -25.23 -2.69 -7.34
C SER A 164 -24.48 -2.80 -8.67
N ILE A 165 -23.40 -3.57 -8.74
CA ILE A 165 -22.57 -3.62 -9.95
C ILE A 165 -23.33 -4.19 -11.14
N THR A 166 -23.40 -3.41 -12.22
CA THR A 166 -23.89 -3.88 -13.52
C THR A 166 -22.79 -4.64 -14.26
N SER A 167 -23.15 -5.54 -15.18
CA SER A 167 -22.18 -6.32 -15.97
C SER A 167 -21.16 -5.44 -16.71
N ARG A 168 -21.57 -4.25 -17.17
CA ARG A 168 -20.70 -3.28 -17.86
C ARG A 168 -19.68 -2.63 -16.92
N GLN A 169 -20.06 -2.35 -15.68
CA GLN A 169 -19.15 -1.78 -14.67
C GLN A 169 -18.13 -2.82 -14.21
N LEU A 170 -18.57 -4.07 -14.08
CA LEU A 170 -17.71 -5.22 -13.81
C LEU A 170 -16.67 -5.38 -14.93
N GLU A 171 -17.11 -5.44 -16.19
CA GLU A 171 -16.22 -5.57 -17.35
C GLU A 171 -15.15 -4.47 -17.39
N TYR A 172 -15.50 -3.22 -17.12
CA TYR A 172 -14.56 -2.11 -17.14
C TYR A 172 -13.56 -2.16 -15.97
N LEU A 173 -14.01 -2.52 -14.76
CA LEU A 173 -13.11 -2.76 -13.63
C LEU A 173 -12.16 -3.92 -13.93
N THR A 174 -12.69 -5.03 -14.44
CA THR A 174 -11.91 -6.19 -14.87
C THR A 174 -10.88 -5.80 -15.92
N MET A 175 -11.26 -5.02 -16.94
CA MET A 175 -10.33 -4.51 -17.95
C MET A 175 -9.21 -3.68 -17.35
N ILE A 176 -9.48 -2.77 -16.40
CA ILE A 176 -8.43 -1.96 -15.77
C ILE A 176 -7.53 -2.83 -14.89
N PHE A 177 -8.11 -3.72 -14.06
CA PHE A 177 -7.33 -4.65 -13.26
C PHE A 177 -6.44 -5.53 -14.15
N GLN A 178 -7.01 -6.11 -15.21
CA GLN A 178 -6.27 -6.92 -16.18
C GLN A 178 -5.20 -6.12 -16.91
N HIS A 179 -5.53 -4.94 -17.42
CA HIS A 179 -4.58 -4.07 -18.12
C HIS A 179 -3.40 -3.71 -17.21
N LYS A 180 -3.69 -3.34 -15.96
CA LYS A 180 -2.67 -2.94 -14.98
C LYS A 180 -1.88 -4.13 -14.45
N LEU A 181 -2.47 -5.31 -14.30
CA LEU A 181 -1.77 -6.53 -13.86
C LEU A 181 -1.00 -7.23 -14.99
N SER A 182 -1.48 -7.14 -16.24
CA SER A 182 -0.89 -7.79 -17.42
C SER A 182 0.22 -6.96 -18.06
N ASP A 183 0.31 -5.67 -17.76
CA ASP A 183 1.45 -4.86 -18.17
C ASP A 183 2.73 -5.49 -17.60
N ARG A 184 3.58 -6.05 -18.47
CA ARG A 184 4.76 -6.83 -18.07
C ARG A 184 5.77 -6.01 -17.27
N THR A 185 5.74 -4.67 -17.40
CA THR A 185 6.49 -3.77 -16.53
C THR A 185 6.01 -3.83 -15.09
N PHE A 186 4.73 -4.12 -14.88
CA PHE A 186 4.05 -4.20 -13.59
C PHE A 186 4.21 -5.54 -12.89
N ALA A 187 4.26 -6.67 -13.60
CA ALA A 187 4.66 -7.95 -13.02
C ALA A 187 6.13 -7.95 -12.53
N GLY A 188 6.96 -7.07 -13.09
CA GLY A 188 8.31 -6.76 -12.61
C GLY A 188 8.40 -5.61 -11.59
N SER A 189 7.43 -4.68 -11.57
CA SER A 189 7.45 -3.46 -10.72
C SER A 189 6.41 -3.42 -9.60
N PHE A 190 5.51 -4.41 -9.49
CA PHE A 190 4.77 -4.68 -8.26
C PHE A 190 5.75 -5.34 -7.29
N ASP A 191 6.77 -4.55 -6.96
CA ASP A 191 7.80 -4.84 -6.01
C ASP A 191 7.15 -4.76 -4.63
N LEU A 192 6.39 -5.81 -4.32
CA LEU A 192 5.86 -6.04 -2.98
C LEU A 192 7.00 -5.99 -1.96
N ASP A 193 8.25 -6.28 -2.36
CA ASP A 193 9.38 -6.14 -1.48
C ASP A 193 9.58 -4.67 -1.05
N ARG A 194 9.73 -3.74 -2.00
CA ARG A 194 9.74 -2.29 -1.70
C ARG A 194 8.48 -1.82 -0.97
N PHE A 195 7.34 -2.37 -1.33
CA PHE A 195 6.05 -2.01 -0.75
C PHE A 195 5.96 -2.35 0.74
N PHE A 196 6.37 -3.57 1.11
CA PHE A 196 6.44 -4.01 2.50
C PHE A 196 7.53 -3.27 3.30
N ASP A 197 8.54 -2.72 2.62
CA ASP A 197 9.66 -2.01 3.24
C ASP A 197 9.36 -0.51 3.43
N THR A 198 8.51 0.11 2.60
CA THR A 198 8.01 1.47 2.84
C THR A 198 7.10 1.50 4.07
N SER A 199 7.41 2.34 5.06
CA SER A 199 6.51 2.63 6.18
C SER A 199 5.13 3.03 5.64
N PRO A 200 4.01 2.54 6.22
CA PRO A 200 2.70 3.07 5.81
C PRO A 200 2.75 4.60 5.98
N PRO A 201 2.30 5.38 4.99
CA PRO A 201 2.21 6.83 5.12
C PRO A 201 1.51 7.18 6.43
N PRO A 202 2.06 8.10 7.26
CA PRO A 202 1.57 8.37 8.61
C PRO A 202 0.12 8.90 8.68
N ASN A 203 -0.54 9.13 7.53
CA ASN A 203 -1.87 9.73 7.43
C ASN A 203 -2.92 8.82 6.77
N LEU A 204 -2.59 7.58 6.38
CA LEU A 204 -3.62 6.70 5.84
C LEU A 204 -4.51 6.19 6.98
N LEU A 205 -5.83 6.40 6.83
CA LEU A 205 -6.91 5.96 7.73
C LEU A 205 -7.01 4.43 7.92
N TYR A 206 -6.10 3.68 7.31
CA TYR A 206 -6.07 2.23 7.30
C TYR A 206 -4.88 1.74 8.14
N PRO A 207 -5.10 1.24 9.37
CA PRO A 207 -4.04 0.52 10.05
C PRO A 207 -3.72 -0.73 9.23
N ASN A 208 -2.43 -1.08 9.14
CA ASN A 208 -1.95 -2.42 8.82
C ASN A 208 -2.53 -3.07 7.55
N PHE A 209 -2.05 -2.72 6.35
CA PHE A 209 -2.27 -3.50 5.11
C PHE A 209 -3.73 -3.86 4.76
N SER A 210 -4.72 -3.22 5.39
CA SER A 210 -6.14 -3.57 5.25
C SER A 210 -6.69 -3.25 3.86
N TRP A 211 -6.15 -2.23 3.20
CA TRP A 211 -6.44 -1.95 1.80
C TRP A 211 -6.05 -3.12 0.87
N LEU A 212 -4.94 -3.85 1.13
CA LEU A 212 -4.54 -5.02 0.33
C LEU A 212 -5.49 -6.21 0.52
N ALA A 213 -5.99 -6.38 1.74
CA ALA A 213 -7.04 -7.35 2.01
C ALA A 213 -8.34 -7.00 1.27
N GLU A 214 -8.72 -5.72 1.25
CA GLU A 214 -9.88 -5.22 0.51
C GLU A 214 -9.71 -5.41 -1.01
N ILE A 215 -8.49 -5.27 -1.56
CA ILE A 215 -8.20 -5.58 -2.97
C ILE A 215 -8.42 -7.05 -3.26
N LEU A 216 -7.87 -7.95 -2.43
CA LEU A 216 -8.03 -9.39 -2.65
C LEU A 216 -9.50 -9.80 -2.57
N PHE A 217 -10.23 -9.21 -1.63
CA PHE A 217 -11.66 -9.44 -1.50
C PHE A 217 -12.45 -8.89 -2.70
N ALA A 218 -12.14 -7.67 -3.15
CA ALA A 218 -12.72 -7.08 -4.35
C ALA A 218 -12.44 -7.93 -5.60
N ALA A 219 -11.19 -8.36 -5.79
CA ALA A 219 -10.81 -9.23 -6.90
C ALA A 219 -11.62 -10.54 -6.88
N HIS A 220 -11.81 -11.15 -5.71
CA HIS A 220 -12.67 -12.31 -5.59
C HIS A 220 -14.13 -12.02 -5.97
N HIS A 221 -14.71 -10.94 -5.44
CA HIS A 221 -16.10 -10.54 -5.73
C HIS A 221 -16.33 -10.24 -7.21
N LEU A 222 -15.31 -9.72 -7.89
CA LEU A 222 -15.33 -9.43 -9.32
C LEU A 222 -14.95 -10.65 -10.19
N ALA A 223 -14.91 -11.86 -9.63
CA ALA A 223 -14.54 -13.11 -10.31
C ALA A 223 -13.13 -13.10 -10.94
N MET A 224 -12.21 -12.31 -10.39
CA MET A 224 -10.83 -12.13 -10.85
C MET A 224 -9.86 -13.08 -10.13
N ALA A 225 -10.14 -14.38 -10.22
CA ALA A 225 -9.36 -15.41 -9.55
C ALA A 225 -7.88 -15.47 -9.99
N PRO A 226 -7.52 -15.35 -11.28
CA PRO A 226 -6.11 -15.34 -11.72
C PRO A 226 -5.30 -14.20 -11.10
N GLU A 227 -5.89 -13.02 -11.01
CA GLU A 227 -5.30 -11.79 -10.49
C GLU A 227 -5.10 -11.88 -8.97
N MET A 228 -6.12 -12.37 -8.26
CA MET A 228 -6.03 -12.66 -6.83
C MET A 228 -4.88 -13.63 -6.54
N GLU A 229 -4.78 -14.71 -7.31
CA GLU A 229 -3.70 -15.71 -7.18
C GLU A 229 -2.33 -15.11 -7.51
N LEU A 230 -2.23 -14.19 -8.48
CA LEU A 230 -0.98 -13.49 -8.79
C LEU A 230 -0.51 -12.62 -7.62
N ILE A 231 -1.41 -11.87 -7.00
CA ILE A 231 -1.12 -11.05 -5.82
C ILE A 231 -0.66 -11.95 -4.66
N LEU A 232 -1.42 -13.01 -4.35
CA LEU A 232 -1.10 -13.95 -3.27
C LEU A 232 0.21 -14.72 -3.53
N ARG A 233 0.51 -15.07 -4.78
CA ARG A 233 1.80 -15.66 -5.18
C ARG A 233 2.95 -14.71 -4.92
N SER A 234 2.76 -13.43 -5.21
CA SER A 234 3.80 -12.43 -5.01
C SER A 234 4.06 -12.20 -3.51
N ILE A 235 3.02 -12.13 -2.69
CA ILE A 235 3.16 -12.03 -1.22
C ILE A 235 3.82 -13.30 -0.66
N ARG A 236 3.49 -14.49 -1.18
CA ARG A 236 4.20 -15.74 -0.81
C ARG A 236 5.70 -15.66 -1.13
N ARG A 237 6.09 -15.12 -2.29
CA ARG A 237 7.50 -14.95 -2.64
C ARG A 237 8.23 -14.05 -1.63
N VAL A 238 7.59 -12.95 -1.21
CA VAL A 238 8.10 -12.07 -0.14
C VAL A 238 8.23 -12.83 1.18
N ALA A 239 7.20 -13.58 1.58
CA ALA A 239 7.24 -14.38 2.80
C ALA A 239 8.36 -15.43 2.75
N HIS A 240 8.63 -16.02 1.59
CA HIS A 240 9.72 -16.98 1.40
C HIS A 240 11.10 -16.38 1.65
N THR A 241 11.33 -15.07 1.61
CA THR A 241 12.65 -14.44 1.84
C THR A 241 12.68 -13.47 3.04
N ALA A 242 11.53 -13.17 3.64
CA ALA A 242 11.38 -12.24 4.75
C ALA A 242 12.17 -12.63 6.02
N SER A 243 12.80 -11.64 6.65
CA SER A 243 13.38 -11.79 7.99
C SER A 243 12.30 -11.90 9.08
N GLU A 244 12.68 -12.33 10.28
CA GLU A 244 11.77 -12.39 11.44
C GLU A 244 11.05 -11.07 11.69
N ASN A 245 11.78 -9.95 11.72
CA ASN A 245 11.19 -8.62 11.93
C ASN A 245 10.16 -8.27 10.86
N ARG A 246 10.39 -8.68 9.61
CA ARG A 246 9.47 -8.42 8.50
C ARG A 246 8.20 -9.26 8.60
N PHE A 247 8.30 -10.48 9.13
CA PHE A 247 7.13 -11.29 9.45
C PHE A 247 6.25 -10.65 10.53
N THR A 248 6.86 -10.25 11.65
CA THR A 248 6.14 -9.72 12.81
C THR A 248 5.53 -8.35 12.55
N THR A 249 6.25 -7.47 11.85
CA THR A 249 5.80 -6.08 11.62
C THR A 249 4.90 -5.93 10.40
N ARG A 250 4.97 -6.85 9.42
CA ARG A 250 4.25 -6.68 8.15
C ARG A 250 3.36 -7.86 7.74
N LEU A 251 3.92 -9.06 7.59
CA LEU A 251 3.18 -10.19 7.02
C LEU A 251 2.08 -10.71 7.96
N LEU A 252 2.35 -10.83 9.26
CA LEU A 252 1.32 -11.21 10.23
C LEU A 252 0.22 -10.15 10.36
N PRO A 253 0.53 -8.84 10.48
CA PRO A 253 -0.45 -7.76 10.37
C PRO A 253 -1.34 -7.85 9.14
N PHE A 254 -0.77 -8.13 7.97
CA PHE A 254 -1.55 -8.36 6.76
C PHE A 254 -2.47 -9.60 6.89
N CYS A 255 -1.99 -10.71 7.43
CA CYS A 255 -2.82 -11.90 7.68
C CYS A 255 -4.00 -11.60 8.61
N TYR A 256 -3.81 -10.81 9.69
CA TYR A 256 -4.92 -10.39 10.57
C TYR A 256 -5.97 -9.59 9.78
N SER A 257 -5.51 -8.59 9.01
CA SER A 257 -6.39 -7.74 8.21
C SER A 257 -7.14 -8.55 7.14
N LEU A 258 -6.47 -9.50 6.49
CA LEU A 258 -7.09 -10.37 5.49
C LEU A 258 -8.20 -11.23 6.09
N ILE A 259 -7.95 -11.87 7.23
CA ILE A 259 -9.00 -12.65 7.93
C ILE A 259 -10.17 -11.75 8.31
N ALA A 260 -9.91 -10.57 8.89
CA ALA A 260 -10.94 -9.64 9.32
C ALA A 260 -11.81 -9.17 8.13
N THR A 261 -11.20 -8.77 7.02
CA THR A 261 -11.91 -8.33 5.81
C THR A 261 -12.79 -9.44 5.25
N LEU A 262 -12.24 -10.66 5.08
CA LEU A 262 -12.99 -11.78 4.52
C LEU A 262 -14.16 -12.19 5.42
N LYS A 263 -13.95 -12.24 6.75
CA LYS A 263 -14.99 -12.58 7.72
C LYS A 263 -16.13 -11.56 7.73
N ASN A 264 -15.81 -10.28 7.61
CA ASN A 264 -16.81 -9.21 7.66
C ASN A 264 -17.67 -9.15 6.41
N HIS A 265 -17.08 -9.41 5.24
CA HIS A 265 -17.79 -9.19 3.98
C HIS A 265 -18.29 -10.47 3.31
N SER A 266 -17.57 -11.60 3.42
CA SER A 266 -18.02 -12.88 2.85
C SER A 266 -17.31 -14.07 3.51
N PRO A 267 -17.84 -14.60 4.63
CA PRO A 267 -17.24 -15.74 5.32
C PRO A 267 -16.98 -16.97 4.44
N ALA A 268 -17.81 -17.18 3.41
CA ALA A 268 -17.64 -18.27 2.46
C ALA A 268 -16.29 -18.24 1.73
N THR A 269 -15.70 -17.05 1.54
CA THR A 269 -14.39 -16.88 0.89
C THR A 269 -13.25 -17.53 1.66
N LEU A 270 -13.39 -17.73 2.97
CA LEU A 270 -12.37 -18.41 3.79
C LEU A 270 -12.12 -19.86 3.32
N HIS A 271 -13.09 -20.47 2.62
CA HIS A 271 -12.98 -21.84 2.10
C HIS A 271 -12.23 -21.92 0.75
N LEU A 272 -11.80 -20.78 0.18
CA LEU A 272 -11.12 -20.80 -1.11
C LEU A 272 -9.77 -21.54 -1.01
N PRO A 273 -9.50 -22.54 -1.86
CA PRO A 273 -8.24 -23.31 -1.82
C PRO A 273 -6.99 -22.43 -1.96
N VAL A 274 -7.08 -21.36 -2.75
CA VAL A 274 -6.00 -20.40 -2.94
C VAL A 274 -5.62 -19.69 -1.63
N LEU A 275 -6.60 -19.32 -0.82
CA LEU A 275 -6.38 -18.70 0.49
C LEU A 275 -5.85 -19.73 1.49
N GLN A 276 -6.37 -20.95 1.47
CA GLN A 276 -5.87 -22.02 2.33
C GLN A 276 -4.37 -22.27 2.08
N HIS A 277 -3.98 -22.45 0.82
CA HIS A 277 -2.58 -22.63 0.46
C HIS A 277 -1.73 -21.40 0.81
N PHE A 278 -2.27 -20.18 0.66
CA PHE A 278 -1.59 -18.96 1.07
C PHE A 278 -1.25 -18.96 2.57
N PHE A 279 -2.24 -19.14 3.44
CA PHE A 279 -2.06 -19.12 4.89
C PHE A 279 -1.15 -20.25 5.38
N GLN A 280 -1.33 -21.46 4.84
CA GLN A 280 -0.47 -22.59 5.19
C GLN A 280 1.00 -22.30 4.90
N ARG A 281 1.33 -21.74 3.73
CA ARG A 281 2.72 -21.41 3.36
C ARG A 281 3.30 -20.30 4.20
N VAL A 282 2.58 -19.19 4.33
CA VAL A 282 3.08 -18.00 5.06
C VAL A 282 3.33 -18.33 6.52
N LEU A 283 2.41 -19.04 7.18
CA LEU A 283 2.57 -19.42 8.59
C LEU A 283 3.63 -20.52 8.77
N SER A 284 3.78 -21.44 7.82
CA SER A 284 4.87 -22.43 7.87
C SER A 284 6.24 -21.74 7.82
N TRP A 285 6.44 -20.77 6.92
CA TRP A 285 7.69 -20.00 6.86
C TRP A 285 7.90 -19.13 8.10
N TYR A 286 6.84 -18.56 8.66
CA TYR A 286 6.92 -17.86 9.94
C TYR A 286 7.45 -18.77 11.04
N ILE A 287 6.92 -20.00 11.17
CA ILE A 287 7.39 -20.98 12.16
C ILE A 287 8.86 -21.35 11.91
N ILE A 288 9.24 -21.67 10.67
CA ILE A 288 10.62 -22.05 10.31
C ILE A 288 11.62 -20.95 10.72
N ARG A 289 11.25 -19.68 10.54
CA ARG A 289 12.16 -18.56 10.78
C ARG A 289 12.16 -18.04 12.21
N CYS A 290 11.01 -18.04 12.86
CA CYS A 290 10.84 -17.36 14.14
C CYS A 290 10.83 -18.35 15.31
N LYS A 291 10.61 -19.65 15.08
CA LYS A 291 10.69 -20.64 16.16
C LYS A 291 12.15 -20.85 16.57
N PRO A 292 12.52 -20.61 17.84
CA PRO A 292 13.88 -20.87 18.30
C PRO A 292 14.17 -22.39 18.28
N VAL A 293 15.44 -22.75 18.13
CA VAL A 293 15.87 -24.15 18.20
C VAL A 293 15.92 -24.58 19.67
N LYS A 294 15.36 -25.75 19.98
CA LYS A 294 15.35 -26.28 21.35
C LYS A 294 16.79 -26.52 21.81
N PRO A 295 17.22 -25.97 22.97
CA PRO A 295 18.57 -26.17 23.46
C PRO A 295 18.79 -27.65 23.81
N VAL A 296 19.86 -28.23 23.26
CA VAL A 296 20.28 -29.60 23.56
C VAL A 296 21.12 -29.57 24.85
N SER A 297 20.84 -30.47 25.79
CA SER A 297 21.64 -30.58 27.00
C SER A 297 23.01 -31.18 26.67
N SER A 298 24.05 -30.35 26.59
CA SER A 298 25.41 -30.89 26.55
C SER A 298 25.89 -31.14 27.98
N LYS A 299 25.93 -32.41 28.42
CA LYS A 299 26.76 -32.78 29.59
C LYS A 299 28.25 -32.48 29.32
N ASP A 300 28.65 -32.50 28.05
CA ASP A 300 29.96 -32.15 27.54
C ASP A 300 29.84 -31.03 26.50
N TRP A 301 30.01 -29.76 26.91
CA TRP A 301 29.95 -28.63 25.99
C TRP A 301 31.08 -28.78 24.97
N THR A 302 30.73 -29.21 23.77
CA THR A 302 31.63 -29.43 22.64
C THR A 302 30.96 -28.85 21.40
N GLN A 303 31.78 -28.31 20.50
CA GLN A 303 31.35 -27.80 19.21
C GLN A 303 32.16 -28.47 18.11
N ASN A 304 31.58 -28.55 16.91
CA ASN A 304 32.29 -29.06 15.74
C ASN A 304 33.50 -28.16 15.42
N ALA A 305 34.57 -28.77 14.92
CA ALA A 305 35.68 -28.02 14.34
C ALA A 305 35.19 -27.11 13.20
N ARG A 306 35.70 -25.88 13.15
CA ARG A 306 35.36 -24.82 12.20
C ARG A 306 36.57 -24.34 11.41
N GLY A 307 37.76 -24.73 11.81
CA GLY A 307 39.01 -24.22 11.30
C GLY A 307 39.20 -24.41 9.80
N SER A 308 39.85 -23.43 9.18
CA SER A 308 40.34 -23.51 7.80
C SER A 308 41.66 -24.29 7.65
N GLY A 309 42.10 -24.98 8.71
CA GLY A 309 43.36 -25.73 8.77
C GLY A 309 44.60 -24.91 9.12
N CYS A 310 44.49 -23.59 9.30
CA CYS A 310 45.62 -22.77 9.78
C CYS A 310 45.95 -23.03 11.26
N LEU A 311 47.15 -22.64 11.71
CA LEU A 311 47.66 -22.94 13.05
C LEU A 311 46.72 -22.42 14.17
N ASP A 312 46.17 -21.23 14.00
CA ASP A 312 45.25 -20.65 14.97
C ASP A 312 43.84 -21.23 14.89
N CYS A 313 43.37 -21.57 13.68
CA CYS A 313 42.14 -22.33 13.49
C CYS A 313 42.21 -23.71 14.19
N ASN A 314 43.35 -24.38 14.13
CA ASN A 314 43.54 -25.67 14.80
C ASN A 314 43.50 -25.51 16.33
N ARG A 315 44.03 -24.40 16.86
CA ARG A 315 43.90 -24.05 18.29
C ARG A 315 42.46 -23.75 18.70
N LEU A 316 41.73 -23.04 17.85
CA LEU A 316 40.31 -22.78 18.03
C LEU A 316 39.52 -24.09 18.04
N ASP A 317 39.76 -24.98 17.07
CA ASP A 317 39.08 -26.27 16.97
C ASP A 317 39.37 -27.18 18.18
N ALA A 318 40.63 -27.22 18.61
CA ALA A 318 41.01 -27.94 19.82
C ALA A 318 40.35 -27.36 21.08
N PHE A 319 40.03 -26.06 21.10
CA PHE A 319 39.25 -25.47 22.18
C PHE A 319 37.76 -25.80 22.06
N LEU A 320 37.16 -25.64 20.89
CA LEU A 320 35.74 -25.88 20.63
C LEU A 320 35.34 -27.33 20.95
N THR A 321 36.17 -28.29 20.55
CA THR A 321 35.96 -29.73 20.79
C THR A 321 36.23 -30.17 22.24
N HIS A 322 36.89 -29.34 23.06
CA HIS A 322 37.28 -29.72 24.41
C HIS A 322 36.19 -29.44 25.45
N CYS A 323 35.65 -30.49 26.06
CA CYS A 323 34.50 -30.42 26.99
C CYS A 323 34.75 -29.60 28.26
N LYS A 324 35.98 -29.63 28.81
CA LYS A 324 36.31 -28.97 30.09
C LYS A 324 36.83 -27.54 29.98
N LYS A 325 37.42 -27.13 28.85
CA LYS A 325 37.90 -25.74 28.68
C LYS A 325 36.70 -24.80 28.64
N SER A 326 36.80 -23.64 29.27
CA SER A 326 35.75 -22.61 29.32
C SER A 326 36.14 -21.35 28.57
N ASN A 327 37.43 -21.06 28.41
CA ASN A 327 37.92 -19.93 27.64
C ASN A 327 39.23 -20.26 26.89
N LEU A 328 39.52 -19.45 25.87
CA LEU A 328 40.76 -19.45 25.11
C LEU A 328 41.13 -18.00 24.78
N ALA A 329 42.41 -17.65 24.95
CA ALA A 329 42.95 -16.35 24.56
C ALA A 329 43.95 -16.53 23.41
N PHE A 330 43.80 -15.70 22.38
CA PHE A 330 44.75 -15.56 21.28
C PHE A 330 45.50 -14.26 21.48
N ILE A 331 46.81 -14.36 21.68
CA ILE A 331 47.70 -13.20 21.81
C ILE A 331 48.37 -12.99 20.46
N VAL A 332 48.12 -11.84 19.84
CA VAL A 332 48.81 -11.43 18.61
C VAL A 332 50.12 -10.76 19.02
N LYS A 333 51.24 -11.19 18.46
CA LYS A 333 52.57 -10.67 18.80
C LYS A 333 52.64 -9.16 18.54
N SER A 334 53.32 -8.43 19.44
CA SER A 334 53.33 -6.97 19.52
C SER A 334 53.93 -6.25 18.31
N GLU A 335 54.67 -6.95 17.45
CA GLU A 335 55.29 -6.38 16.24
C GLU A 335 54.28 -6.10 15.12
N ASP A 336 53.02 -6.57 15.25
CA ASP A 336 51.99 -6.57 14.21
C ASP A 336 50.70 -5.80 14.58
N ILE A 337 50.74 -4.97 15.65
CA ILE A 337 49.54 -4.35 16.25
C ILE A 337 48.79 -3.42 15.27
N ASN A 338 49.49 -2.79 14.32
CA ASN A 338 48.89 -1.87 13.36
C ASN A 338 48.32 -2.60 12.13
N GLY A 339 47.16 -3.24 12.30
CA GLY A 339 46.30 -3.73 11.21
C GLY A 339 46.10 -5.24 11.13
N ASN A 340 47.05 -6.04 11.63
CA ASN A 340 46.94 -7.50 11.63
C ASN A 340 46.06 -8.03 12.78
N PHE A 341 46.01 -7.33 13.94
CA PHE A 341 45.14 -7.69 15.07
C PHE A 341 43.67 -7.72 14.66
N SER A 342 43.15 -6.65 14.03
CA SER A 342 41.76 -6.58 13.60
C SER A 342 41.40 -7.63 12.53
N ARG A 343 42.34 -7.94 11.61
CA ARG A 343 42.13 -9.01 10.61
C ARG A 343 42.08 -10.40 11.26
N ALA A 344 42.96 -10.68 12.21
CA ALA A 344 42.95 -11.92 12.96
C ALA A 344 41.67 -12.08 13.80
N CYS A 345 41.26 -11.04 14.52
CA CYS A 345 39.99 -11.01 15.25
C CYS A 345 38.80 -11.26 14.33
N HIS A 346 38.75 -10.57 13.18
CA HIS A 346 37.68 -10.75 12.19
C HIS A 346 37.65 -12.18 11.63
N HIS A 347 38.82 -12.77 11.36
CA HIS A 347 38.91 -14.17 10.93
C HIS A 347 38.27 -15.13 11.95
N TYR A 348 38.58 -14.99 13.24
CA TYR A 348 37.98 -15.83 14.29
C TYR A 348 36.47 -15.61 14.44
N GLU A 349 36.01 -14.35 14.39
CA GLU A 349 34.58 -14.02 14.49
C GLU A 349 33.78 -14.59 13.31
N VAL A 350 34.35 -14.59 12.11
CA VAL A 350 33.72 -15.21 10.93
C VAL A 350 33.57 -16.72 11.12
N GLN A 351 34.60 -17.41 11.63
CA GLN A 351 34.54 -18.86 11.87
C GLN A 351 33.55 -19.25 12.97
N MET A 352 33.36 -18.39 13.97
CA MET A 352 32.43 -18.63 15.09
C MET A 352 31.09 -17.89 14.96
N ARG A 353 30.79 -17.30 13.79
CA ARG A 353 29.64 -16.40 13.64
C ARG A 353 28.32 -17.04 14.09
N VAL A 354 28.12 -18.31 13.74
CA VAL A 354 26.92 -19.06 14.14
C VAL A 354 26.83 -19.19 15.65
N ASP A 355 27.93 -19.54 16.31
CA ASP A 355 27.98 -19.78 17.76
C ASP A 355 27.86 -18.47 18.55
N ILE A 356 28.39 -17.36 18.02
CA ILE A 356 28.22 -16.02 18.59
C ILE A 356 26.76 -15.59 18.49
N VAL A 357 26.13 -15.72 17.31
CA VAL A 357 24.71 -15.37 17.10
C VAL A 357 23.80 -16.22 17.98
N GLN A 358 24.16 -17.49 18.21
CA GLN A 358 23.42 -18.40 19.07
C GLN A 358 23.72 -18.21 20.57
N ASN A 359 24.54 -17.22 20.96
CA ASN A 359 24.98 -17.01 22.34
C ASN A 359 25.59 -18.25 22.99
N LEU A 360 26.29 -19.07 22.21
CA LEU A 360 27.07 -20.20 22.68
C LEU A 360 28.50 -19.74 23.04
N ILE A 361 29.00 -18.71 22.35
CA ILE A 361 30.34 -18.16 22.55
C ILE A 361 30.26 -16.64 22.72
N ARG A 362 31.02 -16.11 23.67
CA ARG A 362 31.26 -14.67 23.85
C ARG A 362 32.69 -14.37 23.43
N THR A 363 32.87 -13.32 22.64
CA THR A 363 34.20 -12.82 22.29
C THR A 363 34.45 -11.49 22.98
N SER A 364 35.71 -11.22 23.32
CA SER A 364 36.14 -9.89 23.80
C SER A 364 37.53 -9.58 23.24
N GLN A 365 37.77 -8.30 22.98
CA GLN A 365 39.03 -7.82 22.41
C GLN A 365 39.64 -6.82 23.39
N ASN A 366 40.89 -7.05 23.76
CA ASN A 366 41.68 -6.10 24.55
C ASN A 366 42.82 -5.57 23.68
N ALA A 367 42.63 -4.36 23.15
CA ALA A 367 43.60 -3.70 22.29
C ALA A 367 44.93 -3.40 23.01
N ASN A 368 44.90 -3.18 24.33
CA ASN A 368 46.09 -2.86 25.12
C ASN A 368 47.02 -4.06 25.30
N THR A 369 46.47 -5.27 25.29
CA THR A 369 47.23 -6.53 25.44
C THR A 369 47.31 -7.34 24.15
N ALA A 370 46.79 -6.82 23.03
CA ALA A 370 46.64 -7.52 21.76
C ALA A 370 46.00 -8.93 21.94
N GLU A 371 45.03 -9.02 22.84
CA GLU A 371 44.37 -10.27 23.23
C GLU A 371 42.96 -10.35 22.65
N PHE A 372 42.69 -11.43 21.92
CA PHE A 372 41.35 -11.84 21.52
C PHE A 372 40.92 -13.02 22.38
N ARG A 373 39.91 -12.82 23.23
CA ARG A 373 39.42 -13.85 24.15
C ARG A 373 38.10 -14.42 23.64
N VAL A 374 37.98 -15.74 23.73
CA VAL A 374 36.82 -16.53 23.39
C VAL A 374 36.36 -17.29 24.64
N ASP A 375 35.16 -16.99 25.13
CA ASP A 375 34.55 -17.63 26.29
C ASP A 375 33.37 -18.50 25.85
N LYS A 376 33.34 -19.77 26.28
CA LYS A 376 32.18 -20.64 26.12
C LYS A 376 31.13 -20.21 27.11
N ILE A 377 29.98 -19.79 26.62
CA ILE A 377 28.87 -19.39 27.47
C ILE A 377 28.22 -20.66 28.00
N ARG A 378 28.60 -21.04 29.22
CA ARG A 378 27.88 -22.02 30.04
C ARG A 378 26.70 -21.32 30.72
N THR A 379 25.79 -20.75 29.95
CA THR A 379 24.50 -20.33 30.50
C THR A 379 23.86 -21.57 31.12
N SER A 380 23.24 -21.45 32.30
CA SER A 380 22.54 -22.61 32.86
C SER A 380 21.53 -23.09 31.81
N ARG A 381 21.44 -24.42 31.65
CA ARG A 381 20.44 -25.03 30.76
C ARG A 381 19.05 -24.46 31.04
N GLU A 382 18.77 -24.15 32.29
CA GLU A 382 17.55 -23.51 32.76
C GLU A 382 17.32 -22.15 32.13
N VAL A 383 18.32 -21.26 32.06
CA VAL A 383 18.20 -19.96 31.40
C VAL A 383 17.98 -20.12 29.89
N MET A 384 18.73 -21.00 29.22
CA MET A 384 18.52 -21.25 27.78
C MET A 384 17.14 -21.86 27.50
N LEU A 385 16.69 -22.79 28.35
CA LEU A 385 15.38 -23.40 28.23
C LEU A 385 14.27 -22.40 28.54
N SER A 386 14.47 -21.50 29.51
CA SER A 386 13.54 -20.40 29.82
C SER A 386 13.39 -19.48 28.61
N ASN A 387 14.49 -18.98 28.06
CA ASN A 387 14.47 -18.12 26.87
C ASN A 387 13.85 -18.82 25.66
N TYR A 388 14.17 -20.09 25.44
CA TYR A 388 13.52 -20.91 24.40
C TYR A 388 12.01 -21.00 24.62
N ASN A 389 11.55 -21.27 25.84
CA ASN A 389 10.14 -21.38 26.17
C ASN A 389 9.42 -20.04 26.00
N GLU A 390 10.01 -18.93 26.45
CA GLU A 390 9.46 -17.57 26.31
C GLU A 390 9.34 -17.16 24.84
N ASN A 391 10.38 -17.37 24.04
CA ASN A 391 10.36 -17.04 22.62
C ASN A 391 9.40 -17.95 21.83
N THR A 392 9.37 -19.25 22.15
CA THR A 392 8.40 -20.19 21.57
C THR A 392 6.96 -19.77 21.90
N LYS A 393 6.71 -19.37 23.16
CA LYS A 393 5.42 -18.83 23.58
C LYS A 393 5.07 -17.55 22.84
N THR A 394 6.04 -16.67 22.59
CA THR A 394 5.82 -15.44 21.80
C THR A 394 5.35 -15.76 20.38
N VAL A 395 6.00 -16.70 19.69
CA VAL A 395 5.59 -17.16 18.35
C VAL A 395 4.18 -17.76 18.39
N GLN A 396 3.91 -18.60 19.40
CA GLN A 396 2.60 -19.21 19.63
C GLN A 396 1.51 -18.15 19.85
N ASP A 397 1.78 -17.16 20.69
CA ASP A 397 0.86 -16.07 21.03
C ASP A 397 0.55 -15.22 19.79
N GLN A 398 1.53 -14.98 18.92
CA GLN A 398 1.31 -14.29 17.65
C GLN A 398 0.39 -15.08 16.72
N ILE A 399 0.60 -16.37 16.52
CA ILE A 399 -0.33 -17.19 15.72
C ILE A 399 -1.71 -17.22 16.37
N SER A 400 -1.78 -17.29 17.70
CA SER A 400 -3.03 -17.38 18.47
C SER A 400 -3.84 -16.08 18.46
N ARG A 401 -3.24 -14.93 18.10
CA ARG A 401 -3.97 -13.67 17.85
C ARG A 401 -4.81 -13.70 16.58
N LEU A 402 -4.54 -14.64 15.66
CA LEU A 402 -5.41 -14.85 14.50
C LEU A 402 -6.73 -15.45 14.98
N ASP A 403 -7.85 -15.04 14.37
CA ASP A 403 -9.18 -15.55 14.71
C ASP A 403 -9.23 -17.08 14.58
N LYS A 404 -9.44 -17.77 15.70
CA LYS A 404 -9.33 -19.23 15.80
C LYS A 404 -10.26 -19.97 14.84
N SER A 405 -11.52 -19.53 14.70
CA SER A 405 -12.49 -20.20 13.83
C SER A 405 -12.12 -20.03 12.36
N SER A 406 -11.72 -18.83 11.95
CA SER A 406 -11.27 -18.57 10.57
C SER A 406 -9.96 -19.32 10.27
N LEU A 407 -9.03 -19.36 11.23
CA LEU A 407 -7.76 -20.04 11.07
C LEU A 407 -7.94 -21.56 10.88
N LYS A 408 -8.90 -22.18 11.60
CA LYS A 408 -9.25 -23.59 11.36
C LYS A 408 -9.71 -23.86 9.93
N ILE A 409 -10.51 -22.96 9.36
CA ILE A 409 -11.00 -23.08 7.98
C ILE A 409 -9.84 -22.89 6.99
N LEU A 410 -9.00 -21.87 7.21
CA LEU A 410 -7.88 -21.53 6.33
C LEU A 410 -6.75 -22.57 6.38
N LEU A 411 -6.53 -23.21 7.51
CA LEU A 411 -5.48 -24.22 7.64
C LEU A 411 -5.97 -25.64 7.39
N ALA A 412 -7.28 -25.89 7.49
CA ALA A 412 -7.88 -27.20 7.34
C ALA A 412 -7.12 -28.26 8.19
N GLY A 413 -6.71 -29.38 7.60
CA GLY A 413 -5.95 -30.44 8.27
C GLY A 413 -4.58 -30.01 8.84
N HIS A 414 -4.07 -28.83 8.48
CA HIS A 414 -2.78 -28.31 8.99
C HIS A 414 -2.92 -27.47 10.25
N TYR A 415 -4.15 -27.20 10.72
CA TYR A 415 -4.40 -26.31 11.85
C TYR A 415 -3.64 -26.76 13.11
N ASP A 416 -3.75 -28.03 13.48
CA ASP A 416 -3.12 -28.56 14.70
C ASP A 416 -1.58 -28.55 14.61
N TYR A 417 -1.02 -28.84 13.43
CA TYR A 417 0.43 -28.81 13.21
C TYR A 417 0.99 -27.38 13.36
N ILE A 418 0.38 -26.41 12.68
CA ILE A 418 0.82 -25.01 12.72
C ILE A 418 0.62 -24.42 14.12
N THR A 419 -0.48 -24.73 14.79
CA THR A 419 -0.73 -24.25 16.17
C THR A 419 0.09 -24.99 17.23
N ARG A 420 0.73 -26.12 16.92
CA ARG A 420 1.78 -26.73 17.78
C ARG A 420 3.19 -26.32 17.37
N LEU A 421 3.33 -25.40 16.41
CA LEU A 421 4.60 -24.98 15.82
C LEU A 421 5.41 -26.16 15.24
N GLU A 422 4.72 -27.19 14.76
CA GLU A 422 5.32 -28.33 14.08
C GLU A 422 5.56 -27.98 12.61
N HIS A 423 6.69 -28.46 12.08
CA HIS A 423 7.03 -28.22 10.68
C HIS A 423 6.17 -29.08 9.75
N VAL A 424 5.47 -28.45 8.82
CA VAL A 424 4.75 -29.15 7.76
C VAL A 424 5.71 -29.37 6.59
N SER A 425 6.43 -30.49 6.59
CA SER A 425 7.44 -30.82 5.57
C SER A 425 6.85 -31.10 4.18
N SER A 426 5.53 -31.28 4.07
CA SER A 426 4.86 -31.77 2.86
C SER A 426 3.62 -30.95 2.52
N ILE A 427 3.77 -29.65 2.23
CA ILE A 427 2.78 -29.00 1.36
C ILE A 427 3.22 -29.32 -0.06
N SER A 428 2.87 -30.51 -0.55
CA SER A 428 3.07 -30.89 -1.94
C SER A 428 2.32 -29.89 -2.81
N ALA A 429 2.96 -29.41 -3.87
CA ALA A 429 2.28 -28.68 -4.93
C ALA A 429 1.37 -29.67 -5.68
N ALA A 430 0.19 -29.96 -5.13
CA ALA A 430 -0.84 -30.62 -5.92
C ALA A 430 -1.16 -29.67 -7.09
N PRO A 431 -1.21 -30.16 -8.34
CA PRO A 431 -1.72 -29.37 -9.44
C PRO A 431 -3.14 -28.98 -9.09
N ILE A 432 -3.47 -27.70 -9.25
CA ILE A 432 -4.87 -27.28 -9.31
C ILE A 432 -5.43 -27.97 -10.55
N THR A 433 -6.04 -29.15 -10.39
CA THR A 433 -6.91 -29.70 -11.42
C THR A 433 -8.02 -28.68 -11.62
N SER A 434 -8.05 -28.12 -12.82
CA SER A 434 -9.17 -27.38 -13.37
C SER A 434 -10.41 -28.29 -13.31
N ALA A 435 -11.11 -28.26 -12.18
CA ALA A 435 -12.48 -28.71 -12.12
C ALA A 435 -13.29 -27.56 -12.70
N ALA A 436 -13.83 -27.80 -13.90
CA ALA A 436 -14.79 -26.93 -14.54
C ALA A 436 -15.82 -26.47 -13.51
N MET A 437 -15.89 -25.16 -13.36
CA MET A 437 -16.97 -24.49 -12.65
C MET A 437 -18.21 -24.70 -13.51
N GLU A 438 -18.97 -25.77 -13.26
CA GLU A 438 -20.29 -25.95 -13.84
C GLU A 438 -21.15 -24.76 -13.40
N LEU A 439 -21.41 -23.85 -14.34
CA LEU A 439 -22.45 -22.86 -14.22
C LEU A 439 -23.81 -23.57 -14.09
N PRO A 440 -24.75 -23.11 -13.26
CA PRO A 440 -26.15 -23.47 -13.41
C PRO A 440 -26.68 -22.86 -14.71
N ASP A 441 -26.78 -23.73 -15.72
CA ASP A 441 -27.32 -23.43 -17.04
C ASP A 441 -28.81 -23.06 -16.93
N SER A 442 -29.13 -21.81 -17.24
CA SER A 442 -30.50 -21.32 -17.34
C SER A 442 -30.63 -20.41 -18.56
N ARG A 443 -30.47 -21.01 -19.75
CA ARG A 443 -31.02 -20.45 -20.99
C ARG A 443 -31.72 -21.52 -21.80
N SER A 444 -33.05 -21.47 -21.72
CA SER A 444 -33.94 -22.14 -22.66
C SER A 444 -33.67 -21.63 -24.08
N ARG A 445 -33.71 -22.59 -25.00
CA ARG A 445 -33.52 -22.51 -26.44
C ARG A 445 -34.36 -21.39 -27.08
N ASP A 446 -33.77 -20.74 -28.08
CA ASP A 446 -34.40 -20.77 -29.41
C ASP A 446 -33.34 -20.90 -30.50
N VAL A 447 -33.67 -21.79 -31.42
CA VAL A 447 -32.86 -22.34 -32.50
C VAL A 447 -33.18 -21.55 -33.77
N MET A 448 -32.16 -21.04 -34.46
CA MET A 448 -32.22 -20.98 -35.91
C MET A 448 -30.86 -21.27 -36.54
N THR A 449 -30.94 -22.02 -37.62
CA THR A 449 -29.97 -22.92 -38.23
C THR A 449 -29.14 -22.29 -39.36
N ARG A 450 -27.85 -22.70 -39.43
CA ARG A 450 -27.00 -23.02 -40.61
C ARG A 450 -26.40 -21.88 -41.51
N PRO A 451 -25.31 -22.12 -42.30
CA PRO A 451 -23.93 -22.56 -41.93
C PRO A 451 -22.84 -21.85 -42.83
N PRO A 452 -21.66 -22.41 -43.22
CA PRO A 452 -20.36 -21.75 -42.98
C PRO A 452 -19.49 -21.49 -44.24
N ALA A 453 -18.37 -20.78 -44.07
CA ALA A 453 -17.20 -20.80 -44.98
C ALA A 453 -15.94 -20.57 -44.12
N ALA A 454 -15.04 -21.55 -43.94
CA ALA A 454 -13.96 -22.00 -44.84
C ALA A 454 -12.71 -21.10 -44.83
N GLY A 455 -11.54 -21.70 -44.58
CA GLY A 455 -10.19 -21.18 -44.88
C GLY A 455 -9.29 -20.99 -43.65
N ASN A 456 -8.42 -21.95 -43.33
CA ASN A 456 -6.98 -22.05 -43.72
C ASN A 456 -6.05 -21.18 -42.85
N LEU A 457 -5.21 -21.78 -42.00
CA LEU A 457 -3.87 -22.38 -42.24
C LEU A 457 -2.71 -21.36 -42.26
N GLY A 458 -1.65 -21.67 -41.49
CA GLY A 458 -0.32 -21.03 -41.46
C GLY A 458 0.01 -20.47 -40.07
N VAL A 459 0.73 -21.14 -39.16
CA VAL A 459 2.12 -21.65 -39.21
C VAL A 459 3.11 -20.60 -39.71
N SER A 460 3.80 -19.93 -38.79
CA SER A 460 5.28 -19.85 -38.81
C SER A 460 5.82 -19.22 -37.53
N SER A 461 6.49 -20.06 -36.76
CA SER A 461 7.51 -19.77 -35.77
C SER A 461 8.72 -19.04 -36.37
N GLN A 462 9.22 -17.98 -35.72
CA GLN A 462 10.64 -17.64 -35.75
C GLN A 462 11.10 -17.15 -34.37
N SER A 463 12.01 -17.93 -33.81
CA SER A 463 12.86 -17.63 -32.66
C SER A 463 14.02 -16.73 -33.12
N ALA A 464 14.38 -15.73 -32.34
CA ALA A 464 15.68 -15.07 -32.44
C ALA A 464 16.23 -14.81 -31.03
N SER A 465 17.28 -15.56 -30.71
CA SER A 465 18.17 -15.41 -29.57
C SER A 465 19.24 -14.37 -29.88
N LEU A 466 19.60 -13.49 -28.94
CA LEU A 466 20.84 -12.68 -28.88
C LEU A 466 21.05 -12.31 -27.39
N GLN A 467 21.92 -13.00 -26.63
CA GLN A 467 23.32 -12.62 -26.31
C GLN A 467 23.44 -11.14 -25.92
N ILE A 468 23.37 -10.78 -24.63
CA ILE A 468 24.47 -10.66 -23.64
C ILE A 468 25.74 -10.07 -24.24
N GLU A 469 25.96 -8.78 -23.98
CA GLU A 469 27.30 -8.20 -23.88
C GLU A 469 27.35 -7.29 -22.65
N MET A 470 28.33 -7.58 -21.78
CA MET A 470 28.69 -6.81 -20.61
C MET A 470 29.68 -5.71 -21.02
N ALA A 471 29.46 -4.48 -20.56
CA ALA A 471 30.55 -3.52 -20.36
C ALA A 471 30.16 -2.44 -19.34
N SER A 472 31.01 -2.30 -18.32
CA SER A 472 31.19 -1.18 -17.39
C SER A 472 32.65 -1.26 -16.93
N PRO A 473 33.27 -0.23 -16.33
CA PRO A 473 32.84 1.17 -16.15
C PRO A 473 33.94 2.19 -16.53
N GLY A 474 33.54 3.45 -16.71
CA GLY A 474 34.46 4.59 -16.86
C GLY A 474 34.12 5.69 -15.84
N VAL A 475 34.98 5.81 -14.83
CA VAL A 475 34.99 6.86 -13.80
C VAL A 475 35.69 8.09 -14.37
N HIS A 476 35.09 9.28 -14.24
CA HIS A 476 35.83 10.52 -13.98
C HIS A 476 34.89 11.56 -13.35
N GLY A 477 35.25 12.01 -12.15
CA GLY A 477 34.63 13.16 -11.51
C GLY A 477 35.32 14.46 -11.94
N THR A 478 34.58 15.57 -11.83
CA THR A 478 35.18 16.87 -11.54
C THR A 478 34.18 17.78 -10.83
N ILE A 479 34.68 18.41 -9.77
CA ILE A 479 34.07 19.44 -8.94
C ILE A 479 34.34 20.79 -9.61
N SER A 480 33.37 21.72 -9.63
CA SER A 480 33.68 23.15 -9.52
C SER A 480 32.48 23.98 -9.02
N ASN A 481 32.73 24.74 -7.96
CA ASN A 481 31.93 25.84 -7.43
C ASN A 481 31.87 27.03 -8.43
N ASN A 482 30.78 27.81 -8.42
CA ASN A 482 30.76 29.16 -7.81
C ASN A 482 29.56 30.04 -8.22
N SER A 483 29.16 30.86 -7.25
CA SER A 483 28.67 32.25 -7.31
C SER A 483 27.33 32.61 -7.98
N SER A 484 26.37 32.90 -7.10
CA SER A 484 25.55 34.11 -7.00
C SER A 484 25.70 35.23 -8.06
N VAL A 485 24.57 35.66 -8.64
CA VAL A 485 24.20 37.09 -8.86
C VAL A 485 22.67 37.20 -8.78
N GLY A 486 22.19 38.26 -8.12
CA GLY A 486 20.78 38.50 -7.80
C GLY A 486 19.92 39.08 -8.92
N GLY A 487 18.61 39.04 -8.70
CA GLY A 487 17.60 39.69 -9.53
C GLY A 487 16.34 39.99 -8.73
N LYS A 488 16.07 41.29 -8.55
CA LYS A 488 14.87 41.87 -7.94
C LYS A 488 13.60 41.50 -8.73
N GLY A 489 12.46 41.38 -8.03
CA GLY A 489 11.17 41.77 -8.62
C GLY A 489 9.98 40.88 -8.31
N SER A 490 8.90 41.53 -7.84
CA SER A 490 7.51 41.07 -7.82
C SER A 490 7.08 40.08 -6.72
N ARG A 491 6.74 40.65 -5.56
CA ARG A 491 5.77 40.07 -4.61
C ARG A 491 4.39 39.96 -5.28
N LYS A 492 4.12 38.84 -5.95
CA LYS A 492 2.75 38.38 -6.19
C LYS A 492 2.20 37.87 -4.85
N ARG A 493 1.18 38.54 -4.30
CA ARG A 493 0.43 38.04 -3.14
C ARG A 493 -0.06 36.62 -3.45
N LYS A 494 0.42 35.65 -2.65
CA LYS A 494 -0.16 34.31 -2.57
C LYS A 494 -1.51 34.46 -1.87
N LEU A 495 -2.59 34.28 -2.63
CA LEU A 495 -3.89 33.91 -2.08
C LEU A 495 -3.74 32.48 -1.52
N SER A 496 -3.69 32.35 -0.19
CA SER A 496 -3.56 31.07 0.51
C SER A 496 -4.93 30.43 0.71
N ILE A 497 -4.89 29.15 1.04
CA ILE A 497 -5.98 28.23 1.42
C ILE A 497 -6.94 28.79 2.49
N ASP A 498 -6.57 29.88 3.15
CA ASP A 498 -7.30 30.46 4.27
C ASP A 498 -8.52 31.29 3.84
N GLU A 499 -8.56 31.87 2.64
CA GLU A 499 -9.75 32.61 2.18
C GLU A 499 -10.93 31.68 1.84
N ALA A 500 -10.65 30.50 1.30
CA ALA A 500 -11.70 29.50 1.09
C ALA A 500 -12.21 28.97 2.44
N LYS A 501 -11.33 28.71 3.41
CA LYS A 501 -11.74 28.26 4.74
C LYS A 501 -12.49 29.33 5.53
N PHE A 502 -12.12 30.61 5.40
CA PHE A 502 -12.74 31.73 6.11
C PHE A 502 -14.19 31.99 5.65
N VAL A 503 -14.46 31.90 4.35
CA VAL A 503 -15.83 32.02 3.81
C VAL A 503 -16.71 30.83 4.25
N PHE A 504 -16.14 29.64 4.42
CA PHE A 504 -16.91 28.45 4.80
C PHE A 504 -17.00 28.21 6.33
N SER A 505 -16.11 28.75 7.16
CA SER A 505 -16.18 28.62 8.62
C SER A 505 -17.16 29.60 9.26
N ALA A 506 -17.39 30.76 8.66
CA ALA A 506 -18.32 31.77 9.16
C ALA A 506 -19.82 31.39 8.99
N VAL A 507 -20.11 30.27 8.33
CA VAL A 507 -21.47 29.78 8.04
C VAL A 507 -21.84 28.56 8.90
N ARG A 508 -20.94 28.10 9.78
CA ARG A 508 -21.18 26.94 10.67
C ARG A 508 -21.40 27.32 12.14
N SER A 509 -21.49 28.62 12.43
CA SER A 509 -21.77 29.19 13.76
C SER A 509 -23.12 29.88 13.77
#